data_AF-A0A177UJS4-F1
#
_entry.id   AF-A0A177UJS4-F1
#
_cell.length_a   1.000
_cell.length_b   1.000
_cell.length_c   1.000
_cell.angle_alpha   90.00
_cell.angle_beta   90.00
_cell.angle_gamma   90.00
#
_symmetry.space_group_name_H-M   'P 1'
#
loop_
_entity.id
_entity.type
_entity.pdbx_description
1 polymer ?
#
loop_
_entity_poly.entity_id
_entity_poly.type
_entity_poly.pdbx_seq_one_letter_code
_entity_poly.pdbx_strand_id
1 'polypeptide(L)'
;MSGLSTFVTHKVLMITQDGRVIVGRLEGFDNQGSIILSECVERIFSADEGVVEEPLGLYILRGDSIALVGELDAEKDAAVEWNSVQADPMPETRHR
;
A
#
# COMPACT_ATOMS: atom_id res chain seq x y z
N MET A 1 -4.41 15.25 16.27
CA MET A 1 -4.92 13.95 15.81
C MET A 1 -4.08 13.53 14.62
N SER A 2 -3.58 12.29 14.60
CA SER A 2 -2.83 11.79 13.45
C SER A 2 -3.75 11.71 12.23
N GLY A 3 -3.24 12.02 11.02
CA GLY A 3 -4.01 11.83 9.79
C GLY A 3 -4.47 10.38 9.58
N LEU A 4 -3.75 9.40 10.15
CA LEU A 4 -4.12 7.99 10.04
C LEU A 4 -5.45 7.64 10.74
N SER A 5 -5.88 8.42 11.74
CA SER A 5 -7.13 8.10 12.45
C SER A 5 -8.36 8.18 11.55
N THR A 6 -8.30 8.98 10.48
CA THR A 6 -9.42 9.09 9.53
C THR A 6 -9.51 7.88 8.60
N PHE A 7 -8.43 7.11 8.44
CA PHE A 7 -8.37 5.98 7.53
C PHE A 7 -8.71 4.64 8.19
N VAL A 8 -8.91 4.60 9.51
CA VAL A 8 -9.24 3.36 10.21
C VAL A 8 -10.52 2.75 9.61
N THR A 9 -10.51 1.45 9.37
CA THR A 9 -11.53 0.66 8.66
C THR A 9 -11.70 0.94 7.16
N HIS A 10 -10.95 1.88 6.58
CA HIS A 10 -10.97 2.18 5.15
C HIS A 10 -9.91 1.38 4.39
N LYS A 11 -10.13 1.20 3.09
CA LYS A 11 -9.14 0.66 2.17
C LYS A 11 -8.08 1.72 1.93
N VAL A 12 -6.81 1.35 2.05
CA VAL A 12 -5.67 2.25 1.88
C VAL A 12 -4.67 1.65 0.91
N LEU A 13 -3.97 2.52 0.20
CA LEU A 13 -2.73 2.21 -0.49
C LEU A 13 -1.56 2.65 0.38
N MET A 14 -0.59 1.77 0.54
CA MET A 14 0.61 2.00 1.31
C MET A 14 1.84 1.74 0.44
N ILE A 15 2.82 2.64 0.56
CA ILE A 15 4.12 2.51 -0.11
C ILE A 15 5.19 2.40 0.96
N THR A 16 6.04 1.38 0.85
CA THR A 16 7.17 1.16 1.74
C THR A 16 8.43 1.87 1.23
N GLN A 17 9.42 2.04 2.11
CA GLN A 17 10.69 2.66 1.75
C GLN A 17 11.50 1.87 0.71
N ASP A 18 11.32 0.55 0.63
CA ASP A 18 11.93 -0.32 -0.40
C ASP A 18 11.12 -0.37 -1.71
N GLY A 19 10.06 0.44 -1.85
CA GLY A 19 9.33 0.60 -3.11
C GLY A 19 8.18 -0.38 -3.32
N ARG A 20 7.76 -1.13 -2.29
CA ARG A 20 6.60 -2.03 -2.42
C ARG A 20 5.31 -1.23 -2.35
N VAL A 21 4.33 -1.65 -3.15
CA VAL A 21 2.99 -1.05 -3.17
C VAL A 21 2.00 -2.07 -2.64
N ILE A 22 1.39 -1.77 -1.50
CA ILE A 22 0.49 -2.68 -0.81
C ILE A 22 -0.86 -2.00 -0.64
N VAL A 23 -1.92 -2.70 -1.02
CA VAL A 23 -3.30 -2.30 -0.78
C VAL A 23 -3.87 -3.19 0.30
N GLY A 24 -4.56 -2.59 1.28
CA GLY A 24 -5.19 -3.34 2.36
C GLY A 24 -6.16 -2.45 3.14
N ARG A 25 -6.81 -3.02 4.15
CA ARG A 25 -7.71 -2.27 5.04
C ARG A 25 -6.98 -1.91 6.33
N LEU A 26 -6.99 -0.64 6.71
CA LEU A 26 -6.32 -0.20 7.94
C LEU A 26 -7.11 -0.62 9.19
N GLU A 27 -6.56 -1.53 9.96
CA GLU A 27 -7.18 -2.02 11.20
C GLU A 27 -6.73 -1.24 12.44
N GLY A 28 -5.51 -0.70 12.42
CA GLY A 28 -4.98 0.05 13.55
C GLY A 28 -3.62 0.67 13.28
N PHE A 29 -3.24 1.59 14.15
CA PHE A 29 -1.94 2.26 14.13
C PHE A 29 -1.49 2.61 15.55
N ASP A 30 -0.19 2.86 15.73
CA ASP A 30 0.38 3.34 16.99
C ASP A 30 0.93 4.79 16.88
N ASN A 31 1.48 5.30 17.97
CA ASN A 31 2.06 6.66 18.01
C ASN A 31 3.41 6.77 17.28
N GLN A 32 4.01 5.66 16.87
CA GLN A 32 5.26 5.60 16.09
C GLN A 32 4.98 5.44 14.59
N GLY A 33 3.71 5.39 14.18
CA GLY A 33 3.29 5.23 12.79
C GLY A 33 3.31 3.79 12.30
N SER A 34 3.56 2.80 13.16
CA SER A 34 3.36 1.39 12.80
C SER A 34 1.89 1.15 12.52
N ILE A 35 1.59 0.30 11.54
CA ILE A 35 0.21 0.02 11.11
C ILE A 35 -0.06 -1.48 11.02
N ILE A 36 -1.33 -1.84 11.20
CA ILE A 36 -1.87 -3.16 10.94
C ILE A 36 -2.82 -3.05 9.77
N LEU A 37 -2.55 -3.79 8.71
CA LEU A 37 -3.41 -3.90 7.55
C LEU A 37 -3.98 -5.33 7.46
N SER A 38 -5.26 -5.45 7.14
CA SER A 38 -5.90 -6.72 6.78
C SER A 38 -6.21 -6.76 5.29
N GLU A 39 -6.55 -7.95 4.78
CA GLU A 39 -6.93 -8.17 3.38
C GLU A 39 -5.87 -7.62 2.39
N CYS A 40 -4.60 -7.73 2.76
CA CYS A 40 -3.50 -7.13 2.03
C CYS A 40 -3.23 -7.87 0.72
N VAL A 41 -3.00 -7.07 -0.32
CA VAL A 41 -2.55 -7.49 -1.64
C VAL A 41 -1.38 -6.59 -2.03
N GLU A 42 -0.26 -7.19 -2.40
CA GLU A 42 0.86 -6.47 -2.99
C GLU A 42 0.66 -6.32 -4.49
N ARG A 43 0.89 -5.12 -5.00
CA ARG A 43 0.90 -4.79 -6.42
C ARG A 43 2.33 -4.68 -6.92
N ILE A 44 2.73 -5.64 -7.74
CA ILE A 44 4.07 -5.71 -8.33
C ILE A 44 3.98 -5.12 -9.73
N PHE A 45 4.59 -3.94 -9.90
CA PHE A 45 4.64 -3.22 -11.17
C PHE A 45 5.85 -3.65 -12.01
N SER A 46 5.66 -3.76 -13.31
CA SER A 46 6.69 -4.09 -14.29
C SER A 46 6.54 -3.21 -15.55
N ALA A 47 7.66 -2.90 -16.19
CA ALA A 47 7.66 -2.18 -17.47
C ALA A 47 7.21 -3.08 -18.64
N ASP A 48 7.41 -4.39 -18.52
CA ASP A 48 7.21 -5.36 -19.61
C ASP A 48 5.92 -6.17 -19.45
N GLU A 49 5.42 -6.31 -18.21
CA GLU A 49 4.26 -7.13 -17.87
C GLU A 49 3.22 -6.31 -17.08
N GLY A 50 1.96 -6.73 -17.16
CA GLY A 50 0.90 -6.13 -16.37
C GLY A 50 1.10 -6.33 -14.86
N VAL A 51 0.41 -5.51 -14.05
CA VAL A 51 0.53 -5.61 -12.59
C VAL A 51 0.12 -6.99 -12.10
N VAL A 52 0.98 -7.60 -11.29
CA VAL A 52 0.71 -8.84 -10.57
C VAL A 52 0.23 -8.51 -9.16
N GLU A 53 -0.90 -9.11 -8.76
CA GLU A 53 -1.46 -8.96 -7.43
C GLU A 53 -1.18 -10.21 -6.57
N GLU A 54 -0.35 -10.07 -5.53
CA GLU A 54 0.00 -11.16 -4.61
C GLU A 54 -0.69 -11.00 -3.25
N PRO A 55 -1.48 -11.99 -2.78
CA PRO A 55 -2.15 -11.91 -1.49
C PRO A 55 -1.18 -12.07 -0.32
N LEU A 56 -1.19 -11.11 0.60
CA LEU A 56 -0.42 -11.12 1.85
C LEU A 56 -1.30 -11.40 3.09
N GLY A 57 -2.59 -11.08 3.04
CA GLY A 57 -3.52 -11.28 4.15
C GLY A 57 -3.35 -10.25 5.27
N LEU A 58 -2.99 -10.68 6.48
CA LEU A 58 -2.72 -9.77 7.59
C LEU A 58 -1.25 -9.33 7.56
N TYR A 59 -1.01 -8.02 7.55
CA TYR A 59 0.34 -7.47 7.44
C TYR A 59 0.56 -6.37 8.48
N ILE A 60 1.63 -6.52 9.30
CA ILE A 60 2.01 -5.56 10.33
C ILE A 60 3.31 -4.91 9.89
N LEU A 61 3.31 -3.58 9.79
CA LEU A 61 4.49 -2.82 9.35
C LEU A 61 4.96 -1.87 10.44
N ARG A 62 6.29 -1.78 10.57
CA ARG A 62 6.95 -0.83 11.46
C ARG A 62 6.95 0.55 10.81
N GLY A 63 6.63 1.59 11.59
CA GLY A 63 6.40 2.94 11.08
C GLY A 63 7.53 3.55 10.24
N ASP A 64 8.78 3.20 10.51
CA ASP A 64 9.94 3.71 9.76
C ASP A 64 10.10 3.08 8.36
N SER A 65 9.59 1.88 8.13
CA SER A 65 9.56 1.22 6.82
C SER A 65 8.49 1.79 5.88
N ILE A 66 7.61 2.65 6.38
CA ILE A 66 6.47 3.20 5.64
C ILE A 66 6.87 4.57 5.07
N ALA A 67 6.72 4.73 3.76
CA ALA A 67 6.94 6.01 3.07
C ALA A 67 5.63 6.81 2.94
N LEU A 68 4.51 6.14 2.63
CA LEU A 68 3.22 6.78 2.40
C LEU A 68 2.05 5.86 2.77
N VAL A 69 0.97 6.45 3.28
CA VAL A 69 -0.36 5.82 3.40
C VAL A 69 -1.40 6.80 2.87
N GLY A 70 -2.23 6.36 1.92
CA GLY A 70 -3.30 7.15 1.32
C GLY A 70 -4.60 6.37 1.27
N GLU A 71 -5.72 7.04 1.53
CA GLU A 71 -7.05 6.48 1.33
C GLU A 71 -7.25 6.11 -0.14
N LEU A 72 -7.80 4.92 -0.38
CA LEU A 72 -8.06 4.39 -1.71
C LEU A 72 -9.56 4.37 -1.98
N ASP A 73 -9.96 5.01 -3.07
CA ASP A 73 -11.34 4.92 -3.57
C ASP A 73 -11.58 3.54 -4.17
N ALA A 74 -12.32 2.70 -3.44
CA ALA A 74 -12.52 1.30 -3.82
C ALA A 74 -13.27 1.12 -5.15
N GLU A 75 -14.17 2.04 -5.50
CA GLU A 75 -14.93 1.95 -6.76
C GLU A 75 -14.02 2.27 -7.95
N LYS A 76 -13.21 3.33 -7.84
CA LYS A 76 -12.22 3.65 -8.89
C LYS A 76 -11.16 2.57 -9.02
N ASP A 77 -10.68 2.04 -7.89
CA ASP A 77 -9.67 0.99 -7.86
C ASP A 77 -10.14 -0.31 -8.53
N ALA A 78 -11.40 -0.69 -8.32
CA ALA A 78 -12.01 -1.86 -8.93
C ALA A 78 -12.31 -1.70 -10.43
N ALA A 79 -12.40 -0.46 -10.92
CA ALA A 79 -12.64 -0.18 -12.34
C ALA A 79 -11.35 -0.25 -13.20
N VAL A 80 -10.17 -0.40 -12.57
CA VAL A 80 -8.89 -0.50 -13.27
C VAL A 80 -8.54 -1.96 -13.54
N GLU A 81 -8.26 -2.27 -14.81
CA GLU A 81 -7.75 -3.58 -15.23
C GLU A 81 -6.23 -3.66 -14.96
N TRP A 82 -5.86 -3.91 -13.69
CA TRP A 82 -4.46 -3.88 -13.22
C TRP A 82 -3.52 -4.79 -14.01
N ASN A 83 -4.00 -5.96 -14.45
CA ASN A 83 -3.24 -6.91 -15.28
C ASN A 83 -2.85 -6.39 -16.68
N SER A 84 -3.33 -5.21 -17.07
CA SER A 84 -3.01 -4.55 -18.33
C SER A 84 -2.18 -3.27 -18.14
N VAL A 85 -1.99 -2.85 -16.89
CA VAL A 85 -1.21 -1.65 -16.54
C VAL A 85 0.26 -2.00 -16.48
N GLN A 86 1.08 -1.28 -17.25
CA GLN A 86 2.54 -1.39 -17.24
C GLN A 86 3.14 -0.09 -16.71
N ALA A 87 4.06 -0.21 -15.76
CA ALA A 87 4.77 0.92 -15.17
C ALA A 87 6.09 0.46 -14.56
N ASP A 88 7.08 1.35 -14.54
CA ASP A 88 8.35 1.06 -13.86
C ASP A 88 8.13 0.75 -12.37
N PRO A 89 8.89 -0.20 -11.79
CA PRO A 89 8.86 -0.43 -10.35
C PRO A 89 9.15 0.85 -9.55
N MET A 90 8.48 1.02 -8.43
CA MET A 90 8.69 2.17 -7.56
C MET A 90 10.12 2.14 -6.99
N PRO A 91 10.86 3.27 -7.05
CA PRO A 91 12.22 3.32 -6.53
C PRO A 91 12.24 3.33 -5.00
N GLU A 92 13.35 2.83 -4.44
CA GLU A 92 13.63 2.93 -3.01
C GLU A 92 13.83 4.38 -2.55
N THR A 93 13.47 4.65 -1.30
CA THR A 93 13.78 5.92 -0.63
C THR A 93 15.28 6.03 -0.39
N ARG A 94 15.90 7.11 -0.87
CA ARG A 94 17.34 7.37 -0.69
C ARG A 94 17.56 8.45 0.36
N HIS A 95 18.21 8.09 1.46
CA HIS A 95 18.71 9.04 2.44
C HIS A 95 20.15 9.45 2.04
N ARG A 96 20.34 10.69 1.58
CA ARG A 96 21.67 11.28 1.34
C ARG A 96 22.01 12.26 2.43
#